data_AF-A0A9E6CV78-F1
#
_entry.id   AF-A0A9E6CV78-F1
#
_cell.length_a   1.000
_cell.length_b   1.000
_cell.length_c   1.000
_cell.angle_alpha   90.00
_cell.angle_beta   90.00
_cell.angle_gamma   90.00
#
_symmetry.space_group_name_H-M   'P 1'
#
loop_
_entity.id
_entity.type
_entity.pdbx_description
1 polymer ?
#
loop_
_entity_poly.entity_id
_entity_poly.type
_entity_poly.pdbx_seq_one_letter_code
_entity_poly.pdbx_strand_id
1 'polypeptide(L)'
;MHKQHGSSVEKIGSGLVSSVETFKGCRLEFVKRLSGFNGLSINKNGEVRKIEIKTMERSDYWIAINGFIAIDKLFFERDYWLYFVLFPENIVVMAKALPFLKKQLKMSKELDFLTDLENWIRSTRKLSKKSGLKFLPRINIKFNVPIRKLVEILTLEDYDNEWEKSVKEIWQNKSTWERIYYVEEKF
;
A
#
# COMPACT_ATOMS: atom_id res chain seq x y z
N MET A 1 -2.77 -42.49 -3.56
CA MET A 1 -1.99 -41.55 -2.72
C MET A 1 -1.19 -40.61 -3.63
N HIS A 2 -1.69 -39.40 -3.88
CA HIS A 2 -0.95 -38.41 -4.68
C HIS A 2 0.14 -37.76 -3.80
N LYS A 3 1.38 -37.78 -4.28
CA LYS A 3 2.54 -37.07 -3.70
C LYS A 3 2.23 -35.57 -3.58
N GLN A 4 1.95 -35.10 -2.37
CA GLN A 4 1.90 -33.68 -2.04
C GLN A 4 3.24 -33.03 -2.39
N HIS A 5 3.23 -32.06 -3.30
CA HIS A 5 4.40 -31.26 -3.65
C HIS A 5 4.82 -30.39 -2.46
N GLY A 6 6.12 -30.22 -2.21
CA GLY A 6 6.64 -29.42 -1.08
C GLY A 6 6.09 -27.98 -1.01
N SER A 7 5.69 -27.40 -2.14
CA SER A 7 4.99 -26.10 -2.21
C SER A 7 3.58 -26.07 -1.61
N SER A 8 3.02 -27.23 -1.27
CA SER A 8 1.72 -27.37 -0.59
C SER A 8 1.83 -27.40 0.94
N VAL A 9 3.03 -27.55 1.50
CA VAL A 9 3.27 -27.53 2.96
C VAL A 9 3.51 -26.10 3.46
N GLU A 10 3.85 -25.14 2.59
CA GLU A 10 3.97 -23.71 2.94
C GLU A 10 2.61 -22.99 3.18
N LYS A 11 1.50 -23.74 3.19
CA LYS A 11 0.13 -23.20 3.00
C LYS A 11 -0.69 -22.89 4.25
N ILE A 12 -0.11 -22.91 5.46
CA ILE A 12 -0.88 -22.62 6.67
C ILE A 12 -0.12 -21.64 7.57
N GLY A 13 -0.68 -20.45 7.68
CA GLY A 13 -0.34 -19.43 8.67
C GLY A 13 -1.43 -18.35 8.63
N SER A 14 -1.42 -17.42 9.58
CA SER A 14 -2.35 -16.29 9.65
C SER A 14 -1.58 -14.96 9.54
N GLY A 15 -2.22 -13.90 9.05
CA GLY A 15 -1.73 -12.52 8.96
C GLY A 15 -2.83 -11.53 9.38
N LEU A 16 -2.52 -10.24 9.51
CA LEU A 16 -3.44 -9.20 9.99
C LEU A 16 -3.69 -8.14 8.91
N VAL A 17 -4.95 -7.84 8.63
CA VAL A 17 -5.37 -6.73 7.74
C VAL A 17 -6.12 -5.71 8.57
N SER A 18 -5.98 -4.43 8.23
CA SER A 18 -6.85 -3.39 8.77
C SER A 18 -7.82 -2.93 7.68
N SER A 19 -9.11 -2.95 7.98
CA SER A 19 -10.08 -2.09 7.31
C SER A 19 -10.30 -0.85 8.17
N VAL A 20 -9.78 0.29 7.71
CA VAL A 20 -10.13 1.57 8.30
C VAL A 20 -11.34 2.09 7.53
N GLU A 21 -12.50 2.01 8.15
CA GLU A 21 -13.66 2.76 7.70
C GLU A 21 -13.56 4.12 8.38
N THR A 22 -13.26 5.17 7.63
CA THR A 22 -13.04 6.56 8.11
C THR A 22 -14.18 7.09 9.01
N PHE A 23 -15.35 6.43 9.01
CA PHE A 23 -16.54 6.77 9.80
C PHE A 23 -16.97 5.71 10.84
N LYS A 24 -16.34 4.53 10.88
CA LYS A 24 -16.75 3.39 11.75
C LYS A 24 -15.61 2.78 12.58
N GLY A 25 -14.40 3.32 12.46
CA GLY A 25 -13.23 2.88 13.21
C GLY A 25 -12.37 1.86 12.46
N CYS A 26 -11.19 1.61 13.04
CA CYS A 26 -10.24 0.61 12.55
C CYS A 26 -10.67 -0.79 13.02
N ARG A 27 -10.88 -1.72 12.08
CA ARG A 27 -11.09 -3.15 12.40
C ARG A 27 -9.90 -3.96 11.89
N LEU A 28 -9.25 -4.68 12.81
CA LEU A 28 -8.25 -5.69 12.44
C LEU A 28 -8.95 -7.01 12.12
N GLU A 29 -8.56 -7.63 11.01
CA GLU A 29 -9.09 -8.90 10.54
C GLU A 29 -7.95 -9.91 10.34
N PHE A 30 -8.18 -11.15 10.77
CA PHE A 30 -7.25 -12.25 10.52
C PHE A 30 -7.45 -12.79 9.10
N VAL A 31 -6.35 -12.88 8.35
CA VAL A 31 -6.30 -13.45 7.00
C VAL A 31 -5.32 -14.61 6.94
N LYS A 32 -5.36 -15.47 5.92
CA LYS A 32 -4.32 -16.52 5.76
C LYS A 32 -2.97 -15.86 5.41
N ARG A 33 -1.84 -16.41 5.86
CA ARG A 33 -0.45 -15.92 5.64
C ARG A 33 -0.09 -15.74 4.18
N LEU A 34 -0.63 -16.58 3.29
CA LEU A 34 -0.45 -16.47 1.84
C LEU A 34 -1.44 -15.51 1.15
N SER A 35 -2.40 -14.98 1.89
CA SER A 35 -3.33 -13.99 1.36
C SER A 35 -2.64 -12.63 1.12
N GLY A 36 -1.42 -12.44 1.63
CA GLY A 36 -0.55 -11.34 1.24
C GLY A 36 -1.13 -9.96 1.49
N PHE A 37 -1.80 -9.75 2.62
CA PHE A 37 -2.45 -8.49 2.91
C PHE A 37 -1.82 -7.84 4.14
N ASN A 38 -1.17 -6.68 4.02
CA ASN A 38 -1.26 -5.65 5.05
C ASN A 38 -1.51 -4.24 4.47
N GLY A 39 -2.01 -4.15 3.23
CA GLY A 39 -2.49 -2.90 2.66
C GLY A 39 -3.71 -3.08 1.76
N LEU A 40 -4.75 -2.32 2.07
CA LEU A 40 -5.89 -2.10 1.17
C LEU A 40 -5.67 -0.77 0.46
N SER A 41 -6.13 -0.69 -0.78
CA SER A 41 -6.43 0.60 -1.37
C SER A 41 -7.89 0.72 -1.69
N ILE A 42 -8.50 1.77 -1.16
CA ILE A 42 -9.92 2.08 -1.31
C ILE A 42 -9.99 3.47 -1.94
N ASN A 43 -10.92 3.66 -2.87
CA ASN A 43 -11.25 5.00 -3.35
C ASN A 43 -11.85 5.83 -2.18
N LYS A 44 -11.59 7.13 -2.13
CA LYS A 44 -12.09 8.07 -1.11
C LYS A 44 -13.61 7.93 -0.87
N ASN A 45 -14.39 7.57 -1.89
CA ASN A 45 -15.85 7.42 -1.83
C ASN A 45 -16.31 5.95 -1.66
N GLY A 46 -15.40 4.98 -1.56
CA GLY A 46 -15.73 3.55 -1.41
C GLY A 46 -16.29 2.85 -2.65
N GLU A 47 -16.56 3.59 -3.73
CA GLU A 47 -17.23 3.10 -4.95
C GLU A 47 -16.37 2.18 -5.81
N VAL A 48 -15.04 2.28 -5.69
CA VAL A 48 -14.11 1.57 -6.58
C VAL A 48 -13.32 0.49 -5.84
N ARG A 49 -13.38 -0.72 -6.42
CA ARG A 49 -12.79 -1.99 -5.98
C ARG A 49 -11.50 -1.85 -5.16
N LYS A 50 -11.47 -2.56 -4.02
CA LYS A 50 -10.29 -2.80 -3.18
C LYS A 50 -9.10 -3.25 -4.05
N ILE A 51 -7.99 -2.51 -4.01
CA ILE A 51 -6.72 -2.95 -4.61
C ILE A 51 -5.95 -3.72 -3.55
N GLU A 52 -5.54 -4.94 -3.89
CA GLU A 52 -4.72 -5.78 -3.02
C GLU A 52 -3.24 -5.34 -3.12
N ILE A 53 -2.66 -4.98 -1.98
CA ILE A 53 -1.24 -4.61 -1.86
C ILE A 53 -0.56 -5.58 -0.90
N LYS A 54 0.54 -6.18 -1.35
CA LYS A 54 1.30 -7.13 -0.53
C LYS A 54 2.45 -6.42 0.18
N THR A 55 2.42 -6.51 1.50
CA THR A 55 3.47 -6.09 2.44
C THR A 55 3.87 -7.33 3.25
N MET A 56 5.12 -7.44 3.69
CA MET A 56 5.54 -8.55 4.55
C MET A 56 5.49 -8.15 6.02
N GLU A 57 5.13 -9.09 6.89
CA GLU A 57 5.14 -8.97 8.36
C GLU A 57 6.47 -8.42 8.92
N ARG A 58 7.60 -8.69 8.25
CA ARG A 58 8.95 -8.22 8.64
C ARG A 58 9.52 -7.15 7.73
N SER A 59 8.73 -6.59 6.82
CA SER A 59 9.22 -5.67 5.81
C SER A 59 8.24 -4.54 5.59
N ASP A 60 8.47 -3.47 6.32
CA ASP A 60 7.78 -2.19 6.24
C ASP A 60 8.46 -1.23 5.23
N TYR A 61 9.34 -1.76 4.39
CA TYR A 61 10.11 -0.97 3.43
C TYR A 61 9.77 -1.29 1.97
N TRP A 62 8.75 -2.11 1.68
CA TRP A 62 8.30 -2.31 0.29
C TRP A 62 6.84 -2.73 0.17
N ILE A 63 6.30 -2.54 -1.04
CA ILE A 63 4.99 -3.08 -1.45
C ILE A 63 5.06 -3.75 -2.82
N ALA A 64 4.23 -4.78 -3.03
CA ALA A 64 3.97 -5.31 -4.37
C ALA A 64 2.55 -4.97 -4.84
N ILE A 65 2.46 -4.53 -6.10
CA ILE A 65 1.21 -4.20 -6.78
C ILE A 65 1.09 -5.11 -8.00
N ASN A 66 -0.04 -5.80 -8.12
CA ASN A 66 -0.30 -6.76 -9.19
C ASN A 66 -1.39 -6.25 -10.13
N GLY A 67 -1.17 -6.38 -11.44
CA GLY A 67 -2.15 -6.06 -12.47
C GLY A 67 -2.12 -4.61 -12.93
N PHE A 68 -2.31 -4.39 -14.24
CA PHE A 68 -2.21 -3.05 -14.83
C PHE A 68 -3.20 -2.06 -14.21
N ILE A 69 -4.43 -2.48 -13.95
CA ILE A 69 -5.47 -1.59 -13.38
C ILE A 69 -5.06 -1.08 -12.00
N ALA A 70 -4.49 -1.94 -11.16
CA ALA A 70 -4.04 -1.57 -9.83
C ALA A 70 -2.87 -0.58 -9.89
N ILE A 71 -1.91 -0.84 -10.77
CA ILE A 71 -0.77 0.04 -11.02
C ILE A 71 -1.27 1.40 -11.52
N ASP A 72 -2.15 1.40 -12.51
CA ASP A 72 -2.71 2.61 -13.12
C ASP A 72 -3.37 3.51 -12.06
N LYS A 73 -4.22 2.91 -11.22
CA LYS A 73 -4.94 3.59 -10.15
C LYS A 73 -4.03 4.18 -9.08
N LEU A 74 -3.07 3.42 -8.59
CA LEU A 74 -2.18 3.87 -7.52
C LEU A 74 -1.22 4.97 -7.97
N PHE A 75 -0.85 4.98 -9.25
CA PHE A 75 0.16 5.90 -9.80
C PHE A 75 -0.41 7.08 -10.58
N PHE A 76 -1.67 7.04 -11.00
CA PHE A 76 -2.25 8.09 -11.84
C PHE A 76 -3.62 8.60 -11.37
N GLU A 77 -4.29 7.93 -10.42
CA GLU A 77 -5.53 8.44 -9.79
C GLU A 77 -5.25 9.01 -8.38
N ARG A 78 -5.97 10.07 -7.98
CA ARG A 78 -5.72 10.77 -6.70
C ARG A 78 -6.51 10.22 -5.52
N ASP A 79 -7.54 9.43 -5.78
CA ASP A 79 -8.55 9.11 -4.77
C ASP A 79 -8.26 7.82 -4.00
N TYR A 80 -7.05 7.27 -4.13
CA TYR A 80 -6.68 6.03 -3.47
C TYR A 80 -5.93 6.26 -2.17
N TRP A 81 -6.24 5.43 -1.19
CA TRP A 81 -5.59 5.41 0.11
C TRP A 81 -4.71 4.17 0.23
N LEU A 82 -3.63 4.22 1.00
CA LEU A 82 -2.78 3.08 1.33
C LEU A 82 -2.84 2.88 2.82
N TYR A 83 -3.24 1.70 3.27
CA TYR A 83 -3.16 1.33 4.67
C TYR A 83 -1.91 0.48 4.89
N PHE A 84 -1.17 0.75 5.96
CA PHE A 84 -0.06 -0.07 6.41
C PHE A 84 -0.30 -0.46 7.86
N VAL A 85 -0.20 -1.76 8.16
CA VAL A 85 -0.29 -2.28 9.53
C VAL A 85 1.10 -2.63 10.03
N LEU A 86 1.48 -2.07 11.17
CA LEU A 86 2.74 -2.34 11.85
C LEU A 86 2.48 -3.23 13.08
N PHE A 87 2.99 -4.45 13.01
CA PHE A 87 2.93 -5.45 14.09
C PHE A 87 4.36 -5.74 14.58
N PRO A 88 4.60 -5.89 15.90
CA PRO A 88 3.63 -5.96 17.01
C PRO A 88 3.16 -4.61 17.60
N GLU A 89 3.52 -3.49 17.01
CA GLU A 89 3.31 -2.14 17.58
C GLU A 89 1.83 -1.73 17.63
N ASN A 90 0.96 -2.47 16.94
CA ASN A 90 -0.46 -2.19 16.79
C ASN A 90 -0.71 -0.78 16.23
N ILE A 91 0.07 -0.40 15.22
CA ILE A 91 -0.05 0.90 14.53
C ILE A 91 -0.63 0.68 13.14
N VAL A 92 -1.51 1.59 12.72
CA VAL A 92 -2.04 1.68 11.36
C VAL A 92 -1.69 3.04 10.77
N VAL A 93 -1.03 3.06 9.62
CA VAL A 93 -0.71 4.26 8.86
C VAL A 93 -1.62 4.33 7.65
N MET A 94 -2.29 5.46 7.47
CA MET A 94 -3.19 5.74 6.35
C MET A 94 -2.58 6.85 5.50
N ALA A 95 -2.15 6.51 4.29
CA ALA A 95 -1.48 7.40 3.36
C ALA A 95 -2.31 7.63 2.10
N LYS A 96 -2.14 8.79 1.45
CA LYS A 96 -2.71 9.07 0.13
C LYS A 96 -1.80 8.42 -0.91
N ALA A 97 -2.30 7.47 -1.69
CA ALA A 97 -1.50 6.57 -2.50
C ALA A 97 -0.53 7.31 -3.43
N LEU A 98 -1.06 8.15 -4.32
CA LEU A 98 -0.24 8.85 -5.30
C LEU A 98 0.75 9.84 -4.64
N PRO A 99 0.33 10.74 -3.72
CA PRO A 99 1.28 11.61 -3.01
C PRO A 99 2.38 10.84 -2.27
N PHE A 100 2.01 9.77 -1.56
CA PHE A 100 2.94 8.94 -0.81
C PHE A 100 3.99 8.26 -1.71
N LEU A 101 3.54 7.63 -2.79
CA LEU A 101 4.45 6.98 -3.75
C LEU A 101 5.36 8.00 -4.43
N LYS A 102 4.86 9.18 -4.79
CA LYS A 102 5.66 10.28 -5.32
C LYS A 102 6.74 10.74 -4.35
N LYS A 103 6.40 10.92 -3.07
CA LYS A 103 7.38 11.32 -2.04
C LYS A 103 8.49 10.28 -1.90
N GLN A 104 8.14 9.00 -1.82
CA GLN A 104 9.12 7.91 -1.73
C GLN A 104 10.05 7.86 -2.96
N LEU A 105 9.51 8.01 -4.17
CA LEU A 105 10.30 8.04 -5.42
C LEU A 105 11.19 9.28 -5.55
N LYS A 106 10.71 10.45 -5.12
CA LYS A 106 11.49 11.68 -5.10
C LYS A 106 12.69 11.54 -4.16
N MET A 107 12.51 10.89 -3.01
CA MET A 107 13.60 10.61 -2.08
C MET A 107 14.64 9.64 -2.63
N SER A 108 14.26 8.74 -3.55
CA SER A 108 15.20 7.87 -4.28
C SER A 108 15.81 8.51 -5.54
N LYS A 109 15.52 9.80 -5.82
CA LYS A 109 15.97 10.54 -7.02
C LYS A 109 15.45 9.96 -8.35
N GLU A 110 14.35 9.22 -8.31
CA GLU A 110 13.74 8.56 -9.48
C GLU A 110 12.68 9.48 -10.12
N LEU A 111 13.10 10.62 -10.68
CA LEU A 111 12.18 11.67 -11.16
C LEU A 111 11.38 11.26 -12.41
N ASP A 112 11.96 10.44 -13.28
CA ASP A 112 11.33 10.02 -14.55
C ASP A 112 10.47 8.75 -14.43
N PHE A 113 10.44 8.13 -13.24
CA PHE A 113 9.80 6.83 -13.01
C PHE A 113 8.34 6.79 -13.45
N LEU A 114 7.56 7.86 -13.19
CA LEU A 114 6.14 7.88 -13.56
C LEU A 114 5.93 7.91 -15.07
N THR A 115 6.78 8.66 -15.78
CA THR A 115 6.75 8.76 -17.23
C THR A 115 7.12 7.41 -17.85
N ASP A 116 8.16 6.75 -17.33
CA ASP A 116 8.59 5.44 -17.79
C ASP A 116 7.55 4.36 -17.52
N LEU A 117 6.93 4.39 -16.33
CA LEU A 117 5.85 3.49 -15.96
C LEU A 117 4.65 3.65 -16.90
N GLU A 118 4.24 4.89 -17.20
CA GLU A 118 3.14 5.16 -18.13
C GLU A 118 3.45 4.64 -19.53
N ASN A 119 4.66 4.90 -20.04
CA ASN A 119 5.11 4.43 -21.34
C ASN A 119 5.14 2.90 -21.43
N TRP A 120 5.59 2.23 -20.36
CA TRP A 120 5.57 0.77 -20.27
C TRP A 120 4.15 0.21 -20.28
N ILE A 121 3.21 0.78 -19.52
CA ILE A 121 1.80 0.38 -19.52
C ILE A 121 1.18 0.57 -20.91
N ARG A 122 1.42 1.70 -21.58
CA ARG A 122 0.91 1.98 -22.93
C ARG A 122 1.45 0.97 -23.95
N SER A 123 2.75 0.69 -23.89
CA SER A 123 3.43 -0.24 -24.82
C SER A 123 2.95 -1.68 -24.65
N THR A 124 2.84 -2.16 -23.42
CA THR A 124 2.34 -3.51 -23.11
C THR A 124 0.87 -3.69 -23.51
N ARG A 125 0.01 -2.69 -23.26
CA ARG A 125 -1.39 -2.68 -23.73
C ARG A 125 -1.47 -2.75 -25.26
N LYS A 126 -0.64 -1.99 -25.98
CA LYS A 126 -0.57 -2.01 -27.45
C LYS A 126 -0.14 -3.38 -27.98
N LEU A 127 0.87 -3.99 -27.36
CA LEU A 127 1.38 -5.30 -27.75
C LEU A 127 0.34 -6.41 -27.51
N SER A 128 -0.34 -6.37 -26.36
CA SER A 128 -1.42 -7.32 -26.03
C SER A 128 -2.51 -7.34 -27.10
N LYS A 129 -2.96 -6.15 -27.54
CA LYS A 129 -3.99 -5.99 -28.58
C LYS A 129 -3.57 -6.57 -29.93
N LYS A 130 -2.29 -6.44 -30.30
CA LYS A 130 -1.79 -6.85 -31.62
C LYS A 130 -1.43 -8.34 -31.70
N SER A 131 -1.03 -8.94 -30.59
CA SER A 131 -0.41 -10.29 -30.57
C SER A 131 -1.25 -11.35 -29.86
N GLY A 132 -2.31 -10.95 -29.14
CA GLY A 132 -3.05 -11.86 -28.27
C GLY A 132 -2.31 -12.25 -26.98
N LEU A 133 -1.10 -11.71 -26.75
CA LEU A 133 -0.32 -11.96 -25.54
C LEU A 133 -1.01 -11.38 -24.31
N LYS A 134 -0.97 -12.14 -23.20
CA LYS A 134 -1.48 -11.72 -21.89
C LYS A 134 -0.32 -11.42 -20.95
N PHE A 135 -0.10 -10.14 -20.67
CA PHE A 135 0.90 -9.70 -19.70
C PHE A 135 0.31 -9.68 -18.29
N LEU A 136 1.05 -10.22 -17.32
CA LEU A 136 0.69 -10.25 -15.91
C LEU A 136 1.68 -9.38 -15.12
N PRO A 137 1.47 -8.05 -15.11
CA PRO A 137 2.42 -7.13 -14.49
C PRO A 137 2.42 -7.28 -12.97
N ARG A 138 3.62 -7.24 -12.39
CA ARG A 138 3.85 -7.09 -10.97
C ARG A 138 4.99 -6.10 -10.79
N ILE A 139 4.76 -5.06 -10.00
CA ILE A 139 5.81 -4.12 -9.59
C ILE A 139 6.05 -4.29 -8.09
N ASN A 140 7.32 -4.22 -7.70
CA ASN A 140 7.72 -4.14 -6.29
C ASN A 140 8.37 -2.78 -6.09
N ILE A 141 7.88 -2.01 -5.12
CA ILE A 141 8.38 -0.68 -4.81
C ILE A 141 9.09 -0.77 -3.49
N LYS A 142 10.36 -0.41 -3.47
CA LYS A 142 11.13 -0.23 -2.24
C LYS A 142 10.96 1.20 -1.76
N PHE A 143 10.58 1.38 -0.51
CA PHE A 143 10.51 2.67 0.16
C PHE A 143 11.91 3.09 0.61
N ASN A 144 12.22 4.36 0.40
CA ASN A 144 13.46 4.95 0.90
C ASN A 144 13.37 5.18 2.42
N VAL A 145 12.17 5.52 2.91
CA VAL A 145 11.86 5.60 4.34
C VAL A 145 10.91 4.46 4.72
N PRO A 146 11.36 3.48 5.55
CA PRO A 146 10.49 2.45 6.09
C PRO A 146 9.30 3.03 6.86
N ILE A 147 8.15 2.36 6.85
CA ILE A 147 6.92 2.90 7.47
C ILE A 147 7.09 3.12 8.98
N ARG A 148 7.84 2.28 9.72
CA ARG A 148 8.12 2.52 11.15
C ARG A 148 8.87 3.83 11.39
N LYS A 149 9.94 4.04 10.62
CA LYS A 149 10.72 5.28 10.70
C LYS A 149 9.88 6.50 10.31
N LEU A 150 8.96 6.34 9.36
CA LEU A 150 8.00 7.39 9.00
C LEU A 150 7.07 7.74 10.18
N VAL A 151 6.58 6.74 10.93
CA VAL A 151 5.76 7.00 12.12
C VAL A 151 6.56 7.81 13.13
N GLU A 152 7.79 7.41 13.44
CA GLU A 152 8.67 8.16 14.36
C GLU A 152 8.82 9.63 13.93
N ILE A 153 9.18 9.87 12.67
CA ILE A 153 9.34 11.21 12.09
C ILE A 153 8.05 12.04 12.25
N LEU A 154 6.90 11.46 11.93
CA LEU A 154 5.62 12.16 11.98
C LEU A 154 5.12 12.44 13.39
N THR A 155 5.46 11.58 14.36
CA THR A 155 5.09 11.77 15.77
C THR A 155 5.99 12.73 16.53
N LEU A 156 7.18 13.03 16.01
CA LEU A 156 8.14 13.96 16.62
C LEU A 156 8.00 15.41 16.14
N GLU A 157 7.01 15.70 15.28
CA GLU A 157 6.74 17.02 14.69
C GLU A 157 7.91 17.68 13.92
N ASP A 158 8.98 16.93 13.63
CA ASP A 158 10.12 17.38 12.81
C ASP A 158 10.03 16.80 11.40
N TYR A 159 9.06 17.28 10.62
CA TYR A 159 8.82 16.77 9.27
C TYR A 159 8.46 17.85 8.25
N ASP A 160 8.83 17.60 7.00
CA ASP A 160 8.52 18.47 5.85
C ASP A 160 7.02 18.42 5.48
N ASN A 161 6.44 19.57 5.13
CA ASN A 161 5.08 19.76 4.59
C ASN A 161 4.69 18.76 3.48
N GLU A 162 5.65 18.18 2.75
CA GLU A 162 5.35 17.12 1.77
C GLU A 162 4.83 15.82 2.43
N TRP A 163 5.22 15.51 3.67
CA TRP A 163 4.69 14.36 4.40
C TRP A 163 3.24 14.56 4.82
N GLU A 164 2.81 15.76 5.18
CA GLU A 164 1.40 16.08 5.47
C GLU A 164 0.49 15.88 4.25
N LYS A 165 1.04 16.15 3.06
CA LYS A 165 0.34 15.90 1.80
C LYS A 165 0.24 14.40 1.48
N SER A 166 1.08 13.59 2.11
CA SER A 166 1.27 12.17 1.79
C SER A 166 0.63 11.22 2.79
N VAL A 167 0.66 11.54 4.08
CA VAL A 167 0.05 10.75 5.16
C VAL A 167 -1.13 11.52 5.71
N LYS A 168 -2.29 10.88 5.83
CA LYS A 168 -3.48 11.50 6.39
C LYS A 168 -3.58 11.24 7.89
N GLU A 169 -3.40 9.99 8.29
CA GLU A 169 -3.77 9.50 9.63
C GLU A 169 -2.81 8.42 10.11
N ILE A 170 -2.52 8.43 11.41
CA ILE A 170 -1.87 7.32 12.10
C ILE A 170 -2.68 7.00 13.35
N TRP A 171 -2.95 5.72 13.54
CA TRP A 171 -3.70 5.18 14.67
C TRP A 171 -2.86 4.18 15.43
N GLN A 172 -2.93 4.16 16.75
CA GLN A 172 -2.25 3.20 17.60
C GLN A 172 -3.22 2.60 18.61
N ASN A 173 -3.10 1.29 18.87
CA ASN A 173 -3.84 0.62 19.93
C ASN A 173 -2.95 0.35 21.15
N LYS A 174 -3.17 1.09 22.25
CA LYS A 174 -2.51 0.86 23.56
C LYS A 174 -3.42 0.15 24.57
N SER A 175 -4.71 0.07 24.28
CA SER A 175 -5.81 -0.55 25.04
C SER A 175 -7.12 -0.25 24.31
N THR A 176 -7.20 0.95 23.74
CA THR A 176 -8.19 1.37 22.75
C THR A 176 -7.49 2.01 21.56
N TRP A 177 -8.19 2.15 20.43
CA TRP A 177 -7.66 2.81 19.24
C TRP A 177 -7.64 4.33 19.44
N GLU A 178 -6.45 4.91 19.36
CA GLU A 178 -6.21 6.34 19.49
C GLU A 178 -5.57 6.87 18.21
N ARG A 179 -6.02 8.03 17.74
CA ARG A 179 -5.43 8.72 16.59
C ARG A 179 -4.25 9.56 17.07
N ILE A 180 -3.03 9.14 16.72
CA ILE A 180 -1.78 9.78 17.15
C ILE A 180 -1.23 10.78 16.13
N TYR A 181 -1.78 10.80 14.92
CA TYR A 181 -1.45 11.77 13.88
C TYR A 181 -2.67 12.02 12.98
N TYR A 182 -2.93 13.28 12.62
CA TYR A 182 -4.02 13.67 11.74
C TYR A 182 -3.71 14.97 10.99
N VAL A 183 -3.89 14.97 9.67
CA VAL A 183 -3.85 16.18 8.84
C VAL A 183 -5.25 16.53 8.41
N GLU A 184 -5.74 17.72 8.75
CA GLU A 184 -7.05 18.19 8.30
C GLU A 184 -7.05 18.51 6.78
N GLU A 185 -8.06 18.03 6.04
CA GLU A 185 -8.20 18.41 4.63
C GLU A 185 -9.10 19.66 4.55
N LYS A 186 -8.53 20.77 4.07
CA LYS A 186 -9.34 21.92 3.64
C LYS A 186 -9.95 21.58 2.27
N PHE A 187 -11.28 21.52 2.22
CA PHE A 187 -12.04 21.32 0.99
C PHE A 187 -12.09 22.60 0.16
#